data_AF-A0A497APE8-F1
#
_entry.id   AF-A0A497APE8-F1
#
_cell.length_a   1.000
_cell.length_b   1.000
_cell.length_c   1.000
_cell.angle_alpha   90.00
_cell.angle_beta   90.00
_cell.angle_gamma   90.00
#
_symmetry.space_group_name_H-M   'P 1'
#
loop_
_entity.id
_entity.type
_entity.pdbx_description
1 polymer ?
#
loop_
_entity_poly.entity_id
_entity_poly.type
_entity_poly.pdbx_seq_one_letter_code
_entity_poly.pdbx_strand_id
1 'polypeptide(L)'
;PEHPGGQQPVRVDVLENVELLIFLGHEDEKFLKDIIQAFKESSQWLYPLHLGRAEDMVIIEELGFVSVEEKEPSGVLPYYAWLPEDKPLVWTAPEDYDRFFSSIYGTYHRVNTFYTLQDGIRVFNAVKTKLFEKGGFPLKPTAEAYEFPVVKVNDTKIPLIPVKIGG
;
A
#
# COMPACT_ATOMS: atom_id res chain seq x y z
N PRO A 1 7.77 -20.48 -40.92
CA PRO A 1 8.52 -19.82 -39.83
C PRO A 1 7.67 -19.84 -38.56
N GLU A 2 7.82 -20.90 -37.77
CA GLU A 2 7.19 -21.03 -36.46
C GLU A 2 7.88 -20.05 -35.49
N HIS A 3 7.09 -19.32 -34.70
CA HIS A 3 7.64 -18.48 -33.64
C HIS A 3 8.49 -19.36 -32.69
N PRO A 4 9.72 -18.97 -32.34
CA PRO A 4 10.56 -19.66 -31.35
C PRO A 4 10.08 -19.39 -29.92
N GLY A 5 8.76 -19.34 -29.72
CA GLY A 5 8.10 -19.26 -28.43
C GLY A 5 7.34 -20.56 -28.23
N GLY A 6 8.06 -21.66 -28.02
CA GLY A 6 7.44 -22.88 -27.53
C GLY A 6 6.74 -22.56 -26.22
N GLN A 7 5.41 -22.70 -26.18
CA GLN A 7 4.66 -22.57 -24.94
C GLN A 7 5.12 -23.70 -24.01
N GLN A 8 6.02 -23.41 -23.10
CA GLN A 8 6.22 -24.25 -21.93
C GLN A 8 5.08 -23.91 -20.96
N PRO A 9 4.13 -24.83 -20.71
CA PRO A 9 3.11 -24.59 -19.70
C PRO A 9 3.80 -24.47 -18.34
N VAL A 10 3.76 -23.28 -17.76
CA VAL A 10 4.26 -22.99 -16.42
C VAL A 10 3.07 -23.05 -15.47
N ARG A 11 3.23 -23.70 -14.32
CA ARG A 11 2.28 -23.63 -13.22
C ARG A 11 2.71 -22.51 -12.29
N VAL A 12 1.78 -21.63 -11.96
CA VAL A 12 1.99 -20.50 -11.06
C VAL A 12 0.89 -20.56 -10.01
N ASP A 13 1.27 -20.49 -8.74
CA ASP A 13 0.31 -20.32 -7.65
C ASP A 13 -0.13 -18.86 -7.62
N VAL A 14 -1.45 -18.64 -7.61
CA VAL A 14 -2.06 -17.31 -7.69
C VAL A 14 -2.85 -17.02 -6.42
N LEU A 15 -2.96 -15.73 -6.08
CA LEU A 15 -3.89 -15.30 -5.05
C LEU A 15 -5.30 -15.24 -5.66
N GLU A 16 -6.28 -15.78 -4.93
CA GLU A 16 -7.68 -15.85 -5.34
C GLU A 16 -8.52 -14.86 -4.52
N ASN A 17 -9.42 -14.13 -5.16
CA ASN A 17 -10.35 -13.17 -4.52
C ASN A 17 -9.65 -12.13 -3.63
N VAL A 18 -8.67 -11.44 -4.18
CA VAL A 18 -7.90 -10.41 -3.46
C VAL A 18 -8.67 -9.10 -3.44
N GLU A 19 -8.88 -8.56 -2.23
CA GLU A 19 -9.36 -7.20 -2.00
C GLU A 19 -8.19 -6.33 -1.54
N LEU A 20 -8.08 -5.11 -2.09
CA LEU A 20 -7.01 -4.17 -1.77
C LEU A 20 -7.60 -2.84 -1.31
N LEU A 21 -7.15 -2.39 -0.14
CA LEU A 21 -7.37 -1.03 0.34
C LEU A 21 -6.12 -0.19 0.07
N ILE A 22 -6.25 0.81 -0.80
CA ILE A 22 -5.16 1.71 -1.15
C ILE A 22 -5.53 3.13 -0.71
N PHE A 23 -4.77 3.68 0.24
CA PHE A 23 -4.91 5.07 0.66
C PHE A 23 -3.78 5.91 0.07
N LEU A 24 -4.16 7.00 -0.61
CA LEU A 24 -3.23 7.97 -1.17
C LEU A 24 -3.41 9.31 -0.45
N GLY A 25 -2.30 9.92 -0.06
CA GLY A 25 -2.27 11.24 0.57
C GLY A 25 -1.29 12.14 -0.15
N HIS A 26 -1.67 13.41 -0.35
CA HIS A 26 -0.85 14.43 -0.97
C HIS A 26 -1.25 15.81 -0.43
N GLU A 27 -0.30 16.74 -0.35
CA GLU A 27 -0.56 18.10 0.14
C GLU A 27 -1.38 18.95 -0.85
N ASP A 28 -1.18 18.72 -2.15
CA ASP A 28 -1.99 19.32 -3.21
C ASP A 28 -3.28 18.50 -3.42
N GLU A 29 -4.42 19.05 -3.01
CA GLU A 29 -5.74 18.47 -3.22
C GLU A 29 -6.09 18.34 -4.71
N LYS A 30 -5.59 19.25 -5.56
CA LYS A 30 -5.84 19.19 -7.01
C LYS A 30 -5.23 17.92 -7.61
N PHE A 31 -4.01 17.56 -7.18
CA PHE A 31 -3.36 16.32 -7.60
C PHE A 31 -4.23 15.08 -7.29
N LEU A 32 -4.81 15.01 -6.08
CA LEU A 32 -5.70 13.90 -5.71
C LEU A 32 -7.00 13.89 -6.53
N LYS A 33 -7.58 15.06 -6.82
CA LYS A 33 -8.75 15.19 -7.70
C LYS A 33 -8.45 14.71 -9.11
N ASP A 34 -7.29 15.07 -9.65
CA ASP A 34 -6.85 14.66 -10.98
C ASP A 34 -6.67 13.13 -11.03
N ILE A 35 -6.11 12.50 -9.99
CA ILE A 35 -6.01 11.03 -9.87
C ILE A 35 -7.40 10.39 -9.88
N ILE A 36 -8.33 10.87 -9.03
CA ILE A 36 -9.69 10.33 -8.96
C ILE A 36 -10.39 10.46 -10.32
N GLN A 37 -10.24 11.60 -11.00
CA GLN A 37 -10.84 11.82 -12.30
C GLN A 37 -10.25 10.86 -13.34
N ALA A 38 -8.92 10.65 -13.33
CA ALA A 38 -8.26 9.70 -14.20
C ALA A 38 -8.79 8.28 -13.99
N PHE A 39 -9.00 7.83 -12.74
CA PHE A 39 -9.58 6.51 -12.48
C PHE A 39 -11.05 6.38 -12.89
N LYS A 40 -11.83 7.46 -12.91
CA LYS A 40 -13.22 7.46 -13.41
C LYS A 40 -13.29 7.40 -14.94
N GLU A 41 -12.35 8.03 -15.63
CA GLU A 41 -12.29 8.09 -17.09
C GLU A 41 -11.26 7.09 -17.63
N SER A 42 -11.66 5.83 -17.77
CA SER A 42 -10.77 4.77 -18.28
C SER A 42 -10.19 5.03 -19.68
N SER A 43 -10.81 5.91 -20.46
CA SER A 43 -10.30 6.38 -21.76
C SER A 43 -8.97 7.14 -21.65
N GLN A 44 -8.61 7.67 -20.48
CA GLN A 44 -7.35 8.35 -20.23
C GLN A 44 -6.24 7.41 -19.74
N TRP A 45 -6.55 6.12 -19.54
CA TRP A 45 -5.57 5.17 -19.02
C TRP A 45 -4.56 4.80 -20.10
N LEU A 46 -3.27 4.93 -19.78
CA LEU A 46 -2.21 4.43 -20.66
C LEU A 46 -2.24 2.90 -20.78
N TYR A 47 -2.62 2.22 -19.69
CA TYR A 47 -2.76 0.78 -19.59
C TYR A 47 -3.87 0.42 -18.59
N PRO A 48 -4.52 -0.75 -18.73
CA PRO A 48 -5.38 -1.28 -17.68
C PRO A 48 -4.60 -1.47 -16.36
N LEU A 49 -5.33 -1.48 -15.25
CA LEU A 49 -4.76 -1.77 -13.94
C LEU A 49 -4.66 -3.27 -13.74
N HIS A 50 -3.52 -3.70 -13.22
CA HIS A 50 -3.19 -5.10 -13.02
C HIS A 50 -2.54 -5.32 -11.66
N LEU A 51 -2.81 -6.48 -11.05
CA LEU A 51 -2.16 -6.93 -9.83
C LEU A 51 -1.04 -7.91 -10.18
N GLY A 52 0.15 -7.37 -10.47
CA GLY A 52 1.29 -8.18 -10.88
C GLY A 52 1.28 -8.48 -12.38
N ARG A 53 0.57 -9.53 -12.82
CA ARG A 53 0.60 -9.98 -14.22
C ARG A 53 -0.50 -9.31 -15.05
N ALA A 54 -0.32 -9.25 -16.37
CA ALA A 54 -1.27 -8.61 -17.27
C ALA A 54 -2.64 -9.30 -17.33
N GLU A 55 -2.71 -10.59 -16.99
CA GLU A 55 -3.95 -11.34 -16.87
C GLU A 55 -4.74 -11.05 -15.58
N ASP A 56 -4.08 -10.55 -14.53
CA ASP A 56 -4.68 -10.29 -13.22
C ASP A 56 -5.23 -8.86 -13.19
N MET A 57 -6.34 -8.61 -13.89
CA MET A 57 -6.95 -7.28 -13.97
C MET A 57 -7.61 -6.84 -12.65
N VAL A 58 -7.47 -5.56 -12.32
CA VAL A 58 -8.10 -4.95 -11.14
C VAL A 58 -9.40 -4.25 -11.52
N ILE A 59 -10.43 -4.46 -10.71
CA ILE A 59 -11.70 -3.73 -10.78
C ILE A 59 -11.74 -2.76 -9.60
N ILE A 60 -12.10 -1.51 -9.85
CA ILE A 60 -12.25 -0.48 -8.81
C ILE A 60 -13.69 -0.57 -8.29
N GLU A 61 -13.85 -1.01 -7.05
CA GLU A 61 -15.17 -1.08 -6.39
C GLU A 61 -15.57 0.27 -5.77
N GLU A 62 -14.63 0.91 -5.07
CA GLU A 62 -14.84 2.20 -4.42
C GLU A 62 -13.70 3.17 -4.74
N LEU A 63 -14.06 4.44 -4.97
CA LEU A 63 -13.13 5.51 -5.26
C LEU A 63 -13.67 6.85 -4.75
N GLY A 64 -12.94 7.47 -3.83
CA GLY A 64 -13.33 8.76 -3.29
C GLY A 64 -12.35 9.31 -2.27
N PHE A 65 -12.69 10.49 -1.75
CA PHE A 65 -12.01 11.07 -0.61
C PHE A 65 -12.52 10.44 0.68
N VAL A 66 -11.61 10.19 1.62
CA VAL A 66 -11.91 9.75 2.98
C VAL A 66 -11.44 10.81 3.97
N SER A 67 -12.15 10.91 5.09
CA SER A 67 -11.72 11.75 6.21
C SER A 67 -10.79 10.95 7.10
N VAL A 68 -9.65 11.54 7.44
CA VAL A 68 -8.72 10.99 8.43
C VAL A 68 -9.14 11.55 9.79
N GLU A 69 -9.48 10.65 10.71
CA GLU A 69 -9.80 11.01 12.10
C GLU A 69 -8.51 11.26 12.90
N GLU A 70 -8.65 11.85 14.08
CA GLU A 70 -7.53 12.07 15.00
C GLU A 70 -6.84 10.75 15.40
N LYS A 71 -5.64 10.88 15.98
CA LYS A 71 -4.88 9.72 16.45
C LYS A 71 -5.65 9.00 17.55
N GLU A 72 -5.91 7.72 17.34
CA GLU A 72 -6.54 6.86 18.34
C GLU A 72 -5.63 5.69 18.70
N PRO A 73 -5.68 5.18 19.96
CA PRO A 73 -5.05 3.92 20.32
C PRO A 73 -5.57 2.80 19.44
N SER A 74 -4.73 2.31 18.53
CA SER A 74 -5.08 1.21 17.63
C SER A 74 -4.20 0.02 17.92
N GLY A 75 -4.86 -1.07 18.29
CA GLY A 75 -4.22 -2.32 18.66
C GLY A 75 -4.35 -3.40 17.61
N VAL A 76 -5.06 -3.20 16.50
CA VAL A 76 -5.35 -4.27 15.53
C VAL A 76 -5.44 -3.72 14.11
N LEU A 77 -4.79 -4.38 13.16
CA LEU A 77 -5.08 -4.23 11.73
C LEU A 77 -5.66 -5.55 11.18
N PRO A 78 -6.90 -5.56 10.67
CA PRO A 78 -7.53 -6.78 10.15
C PRO A 78 -7.06 -7.18 8.74
N TYR A 79 -6.06 -6.50 8.19
CA TYR A 79 -5.53 -6.70 6.84
C TYR A 79 -4.05 -7.07 6.88
N TYR A 80 -3.59 -7.75 5.84
CA TYR A 80 -2.16 -7.77 5.51
C TYR A 80 -1.73 -6.37 5.10
N ALA A 81 -0.58 -5.92 5.59
CA ALA A 81 -0.06 -4.62 5.19
C ALA A 81 1.46 -4.59 5.11
N TRP A 82 1.92 -3.70 4.24
CA TRP A 82 3.31 -3.33 4.13
C TRP A 82 3.65 -2.27 5.16
N LEU A 83 4.57 -2.59 6.05
CA LEU A 83 5.11 -1.66 7.02
C LEU A 83 6.52 -1.24 6.57
N PRO A 84 6.77 0.04 6.22
CA PRO A 84 8.09 0.48 5.78
C PRO A 84 9.13 0.36 6.91
N GLU A 85 10.40 0.11 6.57
CA GLU A 85 11.50 0.17 7.54
C GLU A 85 11.79 1.62 7.91
N ASP A 86 11.80 2.51 6.91
CA ASP A 86 12.02 3.94 7.13
C ASP A 86 10.79 4.58 7.77
N LYS A 87 11.03 5.43 8.78
CA LYS A 87 9.96 6.11 9.52
C LYS A 87 9.05 6.88 8.55
N PRO A 88 7.73 6.61 8.56
CA PRO A 88 6.79 7.30 7.70
C PRO A 88 6.62 8.77 8.14
N LEU A 89 5.77 9.51 7.43
CA LEU A 89 5.53 10.93 7.73
C LEU A 89 5.25 11.17 9.23
N VAL A 90 5.82 12.23 9.79
CA VAL A 90 5.87 12.48 11.25
C VAL A 90 4.48 12.44 11.90
N TRP A 91 3.44 12.90 11.20
CA TRP A 91 2.07 12.94 11.73
C TRP A 91 1.35 11.58 11.72
N THR A 92 1.88 10.56 11.04
CA THR A 92 1.25 9.24 10.92
C THR A 92 1.96 8.13 11.69
N ALA A 93 3.25 8.31 11.98
CA ALA A 93 4.02 7.34 12.71
C ALA A 93 3.77 7.42 14.24
N PRO A 94 3.84 6.27 14.94
CA PRO A 94 4.26 6.22 16.33
C PRO A 94 5.52 7.06 16.61
N GLU A 95 5.60 7.66 17.80
CA GLU A 95 6.79 8.43 18.21
C GLU A 95 8.05 7.55 18.17
N ASP A 96 7.99 6.38 18.80
CA ASP A 96 9.04 5.34 18.82
C ASP A 96 8.81 4.29 17.71
N TYR A 97 8.90 4.74 16.46
CA TYR A 97 8.64 3.90 15.29
C TYR A 97 9.60 2.71 15.18
N ASP A 98 10.88 2.91 15.46
CA ASP A 98 11.89 1.85 15.32
C ASP A 98 11.58 0.67 16.26
N ARG A 99 11.15 0.98 17.49
CA ARG A 99 10.68 -0.04 18.42
C ARG A 99 9.41 -0.70 17.94
N PHE A 100 8.40 0.09 17.54
CA PHE A 100 7.16 -0.44 16.98
C PHE A 100 7.46 -1.41 15.83
N PHE A 101 8.23 -0.95 14.83
CA PHE A 101 8.64 -1.73 13.66
C PHE A 101 9.38 -3.02 14.05
N SER A 102 10.38 -2.95 14.93
CA SER A 102 11.17 -4.12 15.35
C SER A 102 10.34 -5.15 16.12
N SER A 103 9.34 -4.71 16.88
CA SER A 103 8.44 -5.58 17.64
C SER A 103 7.32 -6.23 16.81
N ILE A 104 7.04 -5.73 15.60
CA ILE A 104 6.14 -6.36 14.65
C ILE A 104 6.84 -7.57 14.00
N TYR A 105 6.21 -8.74 14.10
CA TYR A 105 6.57 -9.92 13.34
C TYR A 105 6.11 -9.79 11.89
N GLY A 106 6.99 -10.14 10.96
CA GLY A 106 6.69 -10.07 9.53
C GLY A 106 7.88 -10.54 8.69
N THR A 107 7.65 -10.72 7.41
CA THR A 107 8.70 -11.08 6.44
C THR A 107 9.25 -9.82 5.79
N TYR A 108 10.57 -9.73 5.62
CA TYR A 108 11.18 -8.56 4.98
C TYR A 108 11.12 -8.67 3.45
N HIS A 109 10.70 -7.58 2.81
CA HIS A 109 10.61 -7.47 1.36
C HIS A 109 11.16 -6.13 0.87
N ARG A 110 11.46 -6.09 -0.42
CA ARG A 110 11.68 -4.84 -1.15
C ARG A 110 10.48 -4.62 -2.06
N VAL A 111 9.70 -3.59 -1.77
CA VAL A 111 8.54 -3.22 -2.57
C VAL A 111 8.95 -2.14 -3.54
N ASN A 112 8.80 -2.41 -4.84
CA ASN A 112 9.00 -1.42 -5.88
C ASN A 112 7.92 -0.34 -5.79
N THR A 113 8.33 0.90 -5.98
CA THR A 113 7.49 2.10 -5.86
C THR A 113 7.45 2.81 -7.22
N PHE A 114 7.51 4.15 -7.25
CA PHE A 114 7.54 4.89 -8.51
C PHE A 114 8.81 4.61 -9.30
N TYR A 115 8.66 4.63 -10.62
CA TYR A 115 9.79 4.56 -11.55
C TYR A 115 10.11 5.93 -12.13
N THR A 116 11.35 6.10 -12.53
CA THR A 116 11.79 7.19 -13.41
C THR A 116 12.12 6.60 -14.78
N LEU A 117 11.94 7.39 -15.85
CA LEU A 117 12.41 7.02 -17.17
C LEU A 117 13.86 7.50 -17.32
N GLN A 118 14.77 6.55 -17.50
CA GLN A 118 16.19 6.81 -17.77
C GLN A 118 16.54 6.11 -19.08
N ASP A 119 16.92 6.88 -20.10
CA ASP A 119 17.21 6.35 -21.45
C ASP A 119 16.11 5.45 -22.04
N GLY A 120 14.84 5.78 -21.76
CA GLY A 120 13.67 5.00 -22.19
C GLY A 120 13.39 3.75 -21.35
N ILE A 121 14.19 3.48 -20.32
CA ILE A 121 14.04 2.34 -19.41
C ILE A 121 13.37 2.82 -18.11
N ARG A 122 12.41 2.03 -17.62
CA ARG A 122 11.78 2.27 -16.31
C ARG A 122 12.72 1.79 -15.21
N VAL A 123 13.23 2.72 -14.42
CA VAL A 123 14.06 2.45 -13.25
C VAL A 123 13.24 2.67 -11.99
N PHE A 124 12.93 1.58 -11.29
CA PHE A 124 12.07 1.59 -10.09
C PHE A 124 12.88 1.91 -8.83
N ASN A 125 12.33 2.78 -7.98
CA ASN A 125 12.77 2.89 -6.60
C ASN A 125 12.20 1.73 -5.78
N ALA A 126 12.92 1.26 -4.77
CA ALA A 126 12.46 0.20 -3.88
C ALA A 126 12.54 0.65 -2.42
N VAL A 127 11.46 0.42 -1.67
CA VAL A 127 11.41 0.66 -0.23
C VAL A 127 11.48 -0.69 0.47
N LYS A 128 12.28 -0.76 1.53
CA LYS A 128 12.32 -1.94 2.39
C LYS A 128 11.10 -1.92 3.31
N THR A 129 10.43 -3.06 3.40
CA THR A 129 9.21 -3.20 4.18
C THR A 129 9.19 -4.53 4.92
N LYS A 130 8.38 -4.62 5.98
CA LYS A 130 7.86 -5.87 6.51
C LYS A 130 6.45 -6.10 5.97
N LEU A 131 6.21 -7.27 5.40
CA LEU A 131 4.85 -7.79 5.26
C LEU A 131 4.47 -8.38 6.61
N PHE A 132 3.52 -7.75 7.30
CA PHE A 132 2.97 -8.32 8.51
C PHE A 132 1.56 -8.85 8.24
N GLU A 133 1.24 -9.94 8.93
CA GLU A 133 -0.05 -10.61 8.85
C GLU A 133 -1.05 -9.94 9.79
N LYS A 134 -2.33 -9.98 9.42
CA LYS A 134 -3.48 -9.52 10.22
C LYS A 134 -3.27 -9.81 11.71
N GLY A 135 -3.60 -8.86 12.58
CA GLY A 135 -3.52 -9.10 14.01
C GLY A 135 -3.18 -7.88 14.84
N GLY A 136 -2.77 -8.17 16.08
CA GLY A 136 -2.55 -7.16 17.09
C GLY A 136 -1.23 -6.42 16.91
N PHE A 137 -1.27 -5.10 17.06
CA PHE A 137 -0.07 -4.30 17.25
C PHE A 137 0.51 -4.51 18.65
N PRO A 138 1.84 -4.46 18.79
CA PRO A 138 2.51 -4.59 20.07
C PRO A 138 2.14 -3.41 20.98
N LEU A 139 2.18 -3.64 22.29
CA LEU A 139 2.02 -2.55 23.26
C LEU A 139 3.33 -1.78 23.45
N LYS A 140 3.20 -0.52 23.85
CA LYS A 140 4.29 0.29 24.40
C LYS A 140 4.83 -0.34 25.70
N PRO A 141 6.02 0.06 26.16
CA PRO A 141 6.52 -0.30 27.50
C PRO A 141 5.57 0.02 28.64
N THR A 142 4.80 1.09 28.46
CA THR A 142 3.80 1.58 29.41
C THR A 142 2.55 0.68 29.46
N ALA A 143 2.52 -0.41 28.70
CA ALA A 143 1.37 -1.28 28.47
C ALA A 143 0.18 -0.59 27.77
N GLU A 144 0.43 0.57 27.16
CA GLU A 144 -0.54 1.30 26.34
C GLU A 144 -0.41 0.93 24.86
N ALA A 145 -1.48 1.07 24.09
CA ALA A 145 -1.42 0.90 22.64
C ALA A 145 -0.70 2.08 21.96
N TYR A 146 -0.19 1.84 20.76
CA TYR A 146 0.26 2.90 19.87
C TYR A 146 -0.92 3.63 19.25
N GLU A 147 -0.73 4.91 18.96
CA GLU A 147 -1.77 5.75 18.40
C GLU A 147 -1.47 6.07 16.94
N PHE A 148 -2.49 5.98 16.10
CA PHE A 148 -2.40 6.18 14.66
C PHE A 148 -3.56 7.04 14.20
N PRO A 149 -3.38 7.88 13.17
CA PRO A 149 -4.51 8.42 12.44
C PRO A 149 -5.33 7.25 11.88
N VAL A 150 -6.65 7.34 11.95
CA VAL A 150 -7.54 6.27 11.49
C VAL A 150 -8.44 6.75 10.37
N VAL A 151 -8.76 5.83 9.46
CA VAL A 151 -9.84 6.01 8.49
C VAL A 151 -10.91 4.99 8.80
N LYS A 152 -12.18 5.44 8.79
CA LYS A 152 -13.32 4.54 8.90
C LYS A 152 -13.69 4.01 7.52
N VAL A 153 -13.54 2.71 7.33
CA VAL A 153 -14.02 1.98 6.14
C VAL A 153 -15.15 1.08 6.60
N ASN A 154 -16.37 1.33 6.11
CA ASN A 154 -17.59 0.71 6.65
C ASN A 154 -17.67 0.92 8.18
N ASP A 155 -17.78 -0.15 8.97
CA ASP A 155 -17.78 -0.09 10.44
C ASP A 155 -16.42 -0.40 11.08
N THR A 156 -15.35 -0.44 10.27
CA THR A 156 -14.00 -0.79 10.74
C THR A 156 -13.10 0.45 10.73
N LYS A 157 -12.41 0.69 11.85
CA LYS A 157 -11.35 1.71 11.93
C LYS A 157 -10.02 1.11 11.48
N ILE A 158 -9.40 1.73 10.48
CA ILE A 158 -8.16 1.29 9.87
C ILE A 158 -7.03 2.25 10.27
N PRO A 159 -6.03 1.82 11.06
CA PRO A 159 -4.87 2.65 11.34
C PRO A 159 -4.04 2.88 10.07
N LEU A 160 -3.68 4.14 9.82
CA LEU A 160 -2.89 4.53 8.66
C LEU A 160 -1.39 4.55 8.99
N ILE A 161 -0.60 3.85 8.17
CA ILE A 161 0.87 3.89 8.20
C ILE A 161 1.39 4.14 6.77
N PRO A 162 1.24 5.36 6.24
CA PRO A 162 1.58 5.65 4.86
C PRO A 162 3.09 5.68 4.65
N VAL A 163 3.54 5.02 3.60
CA VAL A 163 4.93 5.15 3.12
C VAL A 163 5.06 6.45 2.33
N LYS A 164 6.14 7.21 2.52
CA LYS A 164 6.44 8.31 1.60
C LYS A 164 6.88 7.71 0.26
N ILE A 165 6.03 7.82 -0.74
CA ILE A 165 6.28 7.30 -2.08
C ILE A 165 6.57 8.54 -2.96
N GLY A 166 7.84 8.89 -3.14
CA GLY A 166 8.23 10.10 -3.89
C GLY A 166 8.19 11.40 -3.08
N GLY A 167 8.74 12.48 -3.65
CA GLY A 167 8.87 13.79 -3.03
C GLY A 167 8.85 14.91 -4.06
#